data_AF-A0A379W2X2-F1
#
_entry.id   AF-A0A379W2X2-F1
#
_cell.length_a   1.000
_cell.length_b   1.000
_cell.length_c   1.000
_cell.angle_alpha   90.00
_cell.angle_beta   90.00
_cell.angle_gamma   90.00
#
_symmetry.space_group_name_H-M   'P 1'
#
loop_
_entity.id
_entity.type
_entity.pdbx_description
1 polymer ?
#
loop_
_entity_poly.entity_id
_entity_poly.type
_entity_poly.pdbx_seq_one_letter_code
_entity_poly.pdbx_strand_id
1 'polypeptide(L)'
;MPASRSWITSAKPLTAQPRLSLSVPARHGRRCCGWRKPNGAVSLQEVLPGKTVINIPGCPPNPHNFLATVAHIITYGTPPKLDAKNRPTFAYGRLIHEHCERRPHFDAGRFAKEFGDEGHRQGWCLYHLGCKGPETWGNCSTLQFCDVGGVWPVAIGHPCYGCNEEGIGFHKGIHQLAHVENQTPRSEKPDVNMKEGGNISAGAVGLLGGVVGLVAGVSVMAVRELGRQQKKDNADSRGE
;
A
#
# COMPACT_ATOMS: atom_id res chain seq x y z
N MET A 1 -21.61 -15.79 32.59
CA MET A 1 -21.55 -15.50 31.13
C MET A 1 -20.63 -16.46 30.33
N PRO A 2 -20.73 -17.81 30.41
CA PRO A 2 -19.91 -18.70 29.54
C PRO A 2 -20.61 -19.21 28.28
N ALA A 3 -21.95 -19.12 28.18
CA ALA A 3 -22.72 -19.81 27.13
C ALA A 3 -22.56 -19.22 25.71
N SER A 4 -22.23 -17.93 25.54
CA SER A 4 -22.28 -17.28 24.21
C SER A 4 -21.06 -17.54 23.32
N ARG A 5 -19.94 -18.07 23.86
CA ARG A 5 -18.71 -18.36 23.08
C ARG A 5 -18.71 -19.77 22.48
N SER A 6 -19.56 -20.65 23.00
CA SER A 6 -19.56 -22.10 22.71
C SER A 6 -19.61 -22.42 21.22
N TRP A 7 -20.49 -21.76 20.45
CA TRP A 7 -20.68 -22.07 19.03
C TRP A 7 -19.50 -21.66 18.14
N ILE A 8 -18.80 -20.56 18.45
CA ILE A 8 -17.62 -20.10 17.69
C ILE A 8 -16.46 -21.08 17.88
N THR A 9 -16.24 -21.53 19.11
CA THR A 9 -15.18 -22.48 19.45
C THR A 9 -15.51 -23.91 19.05
N SER A 10 -16.80 -24.25 18.93
CA SER A 10 -17.28 -25.58 18.56
C SER A 10 -17.41 -25.81 17.05
N ALA A 11 -17.22 -24.77 16.22
CA ALA A 11 -17.23 -24.92 14.76
C ALA A 11 -16.08 -25.84 14.32
N LYS A 12 -16.43 -27.08 13.95
CA LYS A 12 -15.48 -28.07 13.41
C LYS A 12 -15.02 -27.63 12.00
N PRO A 13 -13.73 -27.75 11.67
CA PRO A 13 -13.25 -27.46 10.33
C PRO A 13 -13.91 -28.44 9.34
N LEU A 14 -14.47 -27.89 8.25
CA LEU A 14 -15.09 -28.70 7.18
C LEU A 14 -14.05 -29.37 6.27
N THR A 15 -12.79 -28.92 6.26
CA THR A 15 -11.72 -29.51 5.44
C THR A 15 -10.32 -29.21 6.00
N ALA A 16 -9.34 -30.02 5.58
CA ALA A 16 -7.91 -29.98 5.96
C ALA A 16 -7.14 -28.76 5.39
N GLN A 17 -7.79 -27.60 5.26
CA GLN A 17 -7.11 -26.36 4.88
C GLN A 17 -6.52 -25.68 6.12
N PRO A 18 -5.41 -24.92 5.96
CA PRO A 18 -4.80 -24.19 7.07
C PRO A 18 -5.87 -23.38 7.81
N ARG A 19 -5.78 -23.38 9.15
CA ARG A 19 -6.79 -22.88 10.10
C ARG A 19 -6.99 -21.36 9.99
N LEU A 20 -7.55 -20.92 8.88
CA LEU A 20 -7.74 -19.52 8.53
C LEU A 20 -9.19 -19.15 8.88
N SER A 21 -9.35 -18.24 9.83
CA SER A 21 -10.68 -17.71 10.18
C SER A 21 -10.84 -16.35 9.54
N LEU A 22 -11.83 -16.22 8.65
CA LEU A 22 -12.12 -14.97 7.97
C LEU A 22 -13.08 -14.16 8.84
N SER A 23 -12.67 -12.95 9.24
CA SER A 23 -13.53 -12.05 9.99
C SER A 23 -14.02 -10.91 9.08
N VAL A 24 -15.34 -10.86 8.91
CA VAL A 24 -16.09 -9.75 8.28
C VAL A 24 -16.92 -9.16 9.39
N PRO A 25 -16.80 -7.85 9.63
CA PRO A 25 -16.47 -7.29 10.94
C PRO A 25 -17.27 -7.93 12.10
N ALA A 26 -16.71 -8.99 12.68
CA ALA A 26 -16.78 -9.15 14.13
C ALA A 26 -15.73 -8.17 14.68
N ARG A 27 -16.16 -6.91 14.70
CA ARG A 27 -15.61 -5.69 15.30
C ARG A 27 -14.34 -5.95 16.13
N HIS A 28 -13.40 -5.00 16.16
CA HIS A 28 -12.51 -4.82 17.32
C HIS A 28 -13.32 -4.49 18.61
N GLY A 29 -14.37 -5.27 18.91
CA GLY A 29 -15.34 -5.18 19.99
C GLY A 29 -16.08 -3.85 20.23
N ARG A 30 -16.20 -2.91 19.27
CA ARG A 30 -16.52 -1.50 19.63
C ARG A 30 -17.82 -0.88 19.09
N ARG A 31 -18.38 -1.24 17.92
CA ARG A 31 -19.64 -0.59 17.46
C ARG A 31 -20.85 -0.89 18.35
N CYS A 32 -20.88 -2.02 19.06
CA CYS A 32 -21.92 -2.30 20.05
C CYS A 32 -21.68 -1.62 21.41
N CYS A 33 -20.58 -0.88 21.60
CA CYS A 33 -20.07 -0.61 22.94
C CYS A 33 -19.53 0.81 23.18
N GLY A 34 -19.12 1.58 22.17
CA GLY A 34 -18.44 2.86 22.44
C GLY A 34 -17.28 2.69 23.45
N TRP A 35 -16.95 3.76 24.18
CA TRP A 35 -15.90 3.76 25.21
C TRP A 35 -16.19 2.81 26.40
N ARG A 36 -17.45 2.70 26.82
CA ARG A 36 -17.87 1.81 27.92
C ARG A 36 -18.32 0.48 27.35
N LYS A 37 -17.49 -0.57 27.38
CA LYS A 37 -17.89 -1.92 26.94
C LYS A 37 -18.82 -2.61 27.95
N PRO A 38 -20.16 -2.48 27.87
CA PRO A 38 -21.03 -2.91 28.95
C PRO A 38 -21.18 -4.44 29.00
N ASN A 39 -20.95 -5.09 27.86
CA ASN A 39 -21.08 -6.52 27.64
C ASN A 39 -19.73 -7.24 27.44
N GLY A 40 -18.60 -6.56 27.64
CA GLY A 40 -17.27 -7.13 27.44
C GLY A 40 -16.98 -7.62 26.00
N ALA A 41 -17.51 -6.94 24.97
CA ALA A 41 -17.28 -7.32 23.59
C ALA A 41 -15.78 -7.29 23.21
N VAL A 42 -15.30 -8.41 22.66
CA VAL A 42 -13.91 -8.66 22.24
C VAL A 42 -13.82 -8.94 20.74
N SER A 43 -12.62 -8.85 20.18
CA SER A 43 -12.35 -9.24 18.78
C SER A 43 -12.39 -10.75 18.57
N LEU A 44 -12.54 -11.21 17.32
CA LEU A 44 -12.48 -12.65 17.02
C LEU A 44 -11.10 -13.26 17.31
N GLN A 45 -10.03 -12.49 17.11
CA GLN A 45 -8.66 -12.94 17.40
C GLN A 45 -8.46 -13.22 18.90
N GLU A 46 -9.08 -12.43 19.79
CA GLU A 46 -9.07 -12.68 21.25
C GLU A 46 -9.86 -13.94 21.64
N VAL A 47 -10.90 -14.28 20.89
CA VAL A 47 -11.67 -15.52 21.11
C VAL A 47 -10.90 -16.75 20.62
N LEU A 48 -10.02 -16.59 19.63
CA LEU A 48 -9.29 -17.67 18.97
C LEU A 48 -7.76 -17.42 18.97
N PRO A 49 -7.08 -17.43 20.13
CA PRO A 49 -5.67 -17.05 20.24
C PRO A 49 -4.68 -17.99 19.50
N GLY A 50 -5.11 -19.20 19.13
CA GLY A 50 -4.29 -20.19 18.41
C GLY A 50 -4.58 -20.31 16.90
N LYS A 51 -5.33 -19.38 16.32
CA LYS A 51 -5.64 -19.36 14.88
C LYS A 51 -5.26 -18.02 14.27
N THR A 52 -4.80 -18.06 13.03
CA THR A 52 -4.60 -16.85 12.23
C THR A 52 -5.96 -16.36 11.74
N VAL A 53 -6.38 -15.20 12.24
CA VAL A 53 -7.62 -14.54 11.82
C VAL A 53 -7.29 -13.47 10.78
N ILE A 54 -7.88 -13.58 9.58
CA ILE A 54 -7.82 -12.50 8.60
C ILE A 54 -8.86 -11.44 8.99
N ASN A 55 -8.39 -10.21 9.13
CA ASN A 55 -9.21 -9.07 9.51
C ASN A 55 -9.60 -8.25 8.28
N ILE A 56 -10.90 -8.17 8.00
CA ILE A 56 -11.44 -7.28 6.97
C ILE A 56 -12.26 -6.19 7.69
N PRO A 57 -11.59 -5.16 8.24
CA PRO A 57 -12.26 -4.11 8.99
C PRO A 57 -13.06 -3.19 8.07
N GLY A 58 -14.18 -2.68 8.56
CA GLY A 58 -14.99 -1.74 7.81
C GLY A 58 -16.38 -1.60 8.38
N CYS A 59 -16.93 -0.40 8.17
CA CYS A 59 -18.09 0.16 8.84
C CYS A 59 -19.51 0.06 8.23
N PRO A 60 -19.88 -0.81 7.26
CA PRO A 60 -19.24 -2.05 6.78
C PRO A 60 -18.09 -1.83 5.77
N PRO A 61 -17.25 -2.87 5.51
CA PRO A 61 -16.25 -2.80 4.43
C PRO A 61 -16.93 -2.83 3.06
N ASN A 62 -16.21 -2.40 2.01
CA ASN A 62 -16.62 -2.68 0.65
C ASN A 62 -16.71 -4.22 0.44
N PRO A 63 -17.79 -4.76 -0.14
CA PRO A 63 -17.98 -6.20 -0.30
C PRO A 63 -16.84 -6.87 -1.09
N HIS A 64 -16.24 -6.16 -2.06
CA HIS A 64 -15.12 -6.69 -2.85
C HIS A 64 -13.87 -6.96 -2.02
N ASN A 65 -13.66 -6.24 -0.91
CA ASN A 65 -12.53 -6.53 0.00
C ASN A 65 -12.65 -7.94 0.60
N PHE A 66 -13.88 -8.40 0.87
CA PHE A 66 -14.14 -9.76 1.30
C PHE A 66 -14.11 -10.75 0.15
N LEU A 67 -14.86 -10.46 -0.93
CA LEU A 67 -14.96 -11.37 -2.07
C LEU A 67 -13.61 -11.65 -2.72
N ALA A 68 -12.76 -10.63 -2.91
CA ALA A 68 -11.42 -10.80 -3.46
C ALA A 68 -10.50 -11.62 -2.53
N THR A 69 -10.65 -11.47 -1.21
CA THR A 69 -9.90 -12.28 -0.24
C THR A 69 -10.31 -13.75 -0.32
N VAL A 70 -11.62 -14.02 -0.39
CA VAL A 70 -12.15 -15.39 -0.56
C VAL A 70 -11.72 -15.98 -1.89
N ALA A 71 -11.85 -15.22 -2.98
CA ALA A 71 -11.45 -15.64 -4.31
C ALA A 71 -9.95 -15.99 -4.35
N HIS A 72 -9.08 -15.18 -3.74
CA HIS A 72 -7.64 -15.47 -3.67
C HIS A 72 -7.35 -16.82 -2.97
N ILE A 73 -8.05 -17.10 -1.87
CA ILE A 73 -7.90 -18.38 -1.15
C ILE A 73 -8.36 -19.55 -2.02
N ILE A 74 -9.48 -19.41 -2.74
CA ILE A 74 -10.01 -20.46 -3.62
C ILE A 74 -9.07 -20.70 -4.81
N THR A 75 -8.59 -19.63 -5.45
CA THR A 75 -7.78 -19.72 -6.68
C THR A 75 -6.35 -20.18 -6.41
N TYR A 76 -5.72 -19.67 -5.35
CA TYR A 76 -4.29 -19.90 -5.09
C TYR A 76 -4.01 -20.82 -3.88
N GLY A 77 -5.06 -21.32 -3.21
CA GLY A 77 -4.94 -22.17 -2.03
C GLY A 77 -4.25 -21.50 -0.82
N THR A 78 -4.01 -20.20 -0.89
CA THR A 78 -3.25 -19.43 0.09
C THR A 78 -3.92 -18.08 0.34
N PRO A 79 -3.82 -17.53 1.57
CA PRO A 79 -4.33 -16.20 1.85
C PRO A 79 -3.55 -15.13 1.06
N PRO A 80 -4.19 -13.98 0.76
CA PRO A 80 -3.47 -12.84 0.20
C PRO A 80 -2.41 -12.34 1.20
N LYS A 81 -1.45 -11.55 0.72
CA LYS A 81 -0.47 -10.88 1.60
C LYS A 81 -1.20 -10.04 2.65
N LEU A 82 -0.82 -10.23 3.92
CA LEU A 82 -1.40 -9.56 5.07
C LEU A 82 -0.41 -8.55 5.68
N ASP A 83 -0.94 -7.50 6.31
CA ASP A 83 -0.16 -6.57 7.14
C ASP A 83 0.04 -7.11 8.58
N ALA A 84 0.72 -6.34 9.43
CA ALA A 84 0.98 -6.71 10.83
C ALA A 84 -0.29 -6.90 11.69
N LYS A 85 -1.46 -6.40 11.24
CA LYS A 85 -2.77 -6.57 11.88
C LYS A 85 -3.61 -7.66 11.20
N ASN A 86 -2.98 -8.52 10.38
CA ASN A 86 -3.63 -9.55 9.57
C ASN A 86 -4.70 -9.02 8.60
N ARG A 87 -4.52 -7.80 8.08
CA ARG A 87 -5.43 -7.20 7.08
C ARG A 87 -4.85 -7.38 5.67
N PRO A 88 -5.67 -7.69 4.65
CA PRO A 88 -5.18 -7.82 3.28
C PRO A 88 -4.54 -6.52 2.76
N THR A 89 -3.27 -6.59 2.32
CA THR A 89 -2.50 -5.38 1.96
C THR A 89 -3.07 -4.66 0.73
N PHE A 90 -3.76 -5.37 -0.16
CA PHE A 90 -4.40 -4.75 -1.32
C PHE A 90 -5.51 -3.75 -0.94
N ALA A 91 -6.16 -3.95 0.21
CA ALA A 91 -7.26 -3.11 0.69
C ALA A 91 -6.84 -2.16 1.81
N TYR A 92 -5.91 -2.57 2.69
CA TYR A 92 -5.55 -1.82 3.90
C TYR A 92 -4.06 -1.47 3.97
N GLY A 93 -3.31 -1.61 2.88
CA GLY A 93 -1.87 -1.36 2.85
C GLY A 93 -1.45 0.11 2.72
N ARG A 94 -2.40 1.05 2.72
CA ARG A 94 -2.11 2.50 2.67
C ARG A 94 -3.10 3.30 3.53
N LEU A 95 -2.63 4.42 4.09
CA LEU A 95 -3.47 5.45 4.68
C LEU A 95 -4.34 6.12 3.62
N ILE A 96 -5.60 6.42 3.96
CA ILE A 96 -6.53 7.09 3.05
C ILE A 96 -5.96 8.44 2.59
N HIS A 97 -5.32 9.19 3.49
CA HIS A 97 -4.77 10.51 3.18
C HIS A 97 -3.62 10.50 2.16
N GLU A 98 -2.84 9.41 2.11
CA GLU A 98 -1.73 9.26 1.15
C GLU A 98 -2.22 8.86 -0.25
N HIS A 99 -3.53 8.69 -0.44
CA HIS A 99 -4.12 8.40 -1.75
C HIS A 99 -5.50 9.06 -1.89
N CYS A 100 -5.64 10.27 -1.35
CA CYS A 100 -6.87 11.06 -1.39
C CYS A 100 -6.81 12.07 -2.53
N GLU A 101 -7.87 12.15 -3.33
CA GLU A 101 -7.99 13.12 -4.43
C GLU A 101 -8.01 14.58 -3.94
N ARG A 102 -8.37 14.82 -2.67
CA ARG A 102 -8.34 16.16 -2.06
C ARG A 102 -6.99 16.54 -1.46
N ARG A 103 -5.97 15.69 -1.58
CA ARG A 103 -4.60 15.96 -1.08
C ARG A 103 -4.00 17.26 -1.63
N PRO A 104 -4.15 17.63 -2.91
CA PRO A 104 -3.66 18.92 -3.42
C PRO A 104 -4.29 20.14 -2.73
N HIS A 105 -5.53 20.03 -2.24
CA HIS A 105 -6.16 21.10 -1.46
C HIS A 105 -5.58 21.17 -0.04
N PHE A 106 -5.26 20.02 0.57
CA PHE A 106 -4.56 19.96 1.85
C PHE A 106 -3.19 20.64 1.75
N ASP A 107 -2.39 20.27 0.75
CA ASP A 107 -1.03 20.77 0.57
C ASP A 107 -1.01 22.28 0.25
N ALA A 108 -2.06 22.79 -0.41
CA ALA A 108 -2.22 24.20 -0.72
C ALA A 108 -2.93 25.02 0.38
N GLY A 109 -3.23 24.43 1.54
CA GLY A 109 -3.91 25.12 2.63
C GLY A 109 -5.39 25.48 2.37
N ARG A 110 -6.01 24.89 1.33
CA ARG A 110 -7.41 25.10 0.97
C ARG A 110 -8.31 24.13 1.72
N PHE A 111 -9.01 24.65 2.73
CA PHE A 111 -9.82 23.84 3.64
C PHE A 111 -11.25 24.34 3.75
N ALA A 112 -12.20 23.41 3.78
CA ALA A 112 -13.54 23.68 4.27
C ALA A 112 -13.51 23.90 5.79
N LYS A 113 -14.23 24.90 6.25
CA LYS A 113 -14.36 25.26 7.67
C LYS A 113 -15.73 24.89 8.23
N GLU A 114 -16.77 24.99 7.40
CA GLU A 114 -18.13 24.61 7.75
C GLU A 114 -18.85 23.91 6.59
N PHE A 115 -19.87 23.11 6.90
CA PHE A 115 -20.67 22.47 5.87
C PHE A 115 -21.49 23.51 5.12
N GLY A 116 -21.17 23.72 3.84
CA GLY A 116 -21.90 24.62 2.94
C GLY A 116 -21.16 25.91 2.61
N ASP A 117 -20.00 26.13 3.22
CA ASP A 117 -19.12 27.25 2.86
C ASP A 117 -18.58 27.11 1.41
N GLU A 118 -17.92 28.17 0.93
CA GLU A 118 -17.37 28.20 -0.43
C GLU A 118 -16.39 27.05 -0.68
N GLY A 119 -15.48 26.79 0.26
CA GLY A 119 -14.49 25.73 0.14
C GLY A 119 -15.13 24.34 0.07
N HIS A 120 -16.14 24.08 0.88
CA HIS A 120 -16.91 22.84 0.90
C HIS A 120 -17.64 22.63 -0.43
N ARG A 121 -18.29 23.68 -0.95
CA ARG A 121 -18.99 23.65 -2.25
C ARG A 121 -18.04 23.44 -3.43
N GLN A 122 -16.79 23.89 -3.31
CA GLN A 122 -15.73 23.68 -4.30
C GLN A 122 -14.95 22.37 -4.11
N GLY A 123 -15.34 21.52 -3.14
CA GLY A 123 -14.70 20.21 -2.94
C GLY A 123 -13.32 20.26 -2.27
N TRP A 124 -13.03 21.30 -1.48
CA TRP A 124 -11.74 21.43 -0.77
C TRP A 124 -11.55 20.39 0.32
N CYS A 125 -10.34 20.36 0.90
CA CYS A 125 -10.00 19.37 1.92
C CYS A 125 -10.83 19.55 3.20
N LEU A 126 -11.31 18.42 3.74
CA LEU A 126 -12.18 18.35 4.92
C LEU A 126 -11.40 18.16 6.24
N TYR A 127 -10.09 18.46 6.26
CA TYR A 127 -9.25 18.22 7.43
C TYR A 127 -9.74 18.98 8.67
N HIS A 128 -10.02 20.28 8.54
CA HIS A 128 -10.54 21.10 9.65
C HIS A 128 -11.95 20.73 10.11
N LEU A 129 -12.72 20.02 9.27
CA LEU A 129 -14.01 19.45 9.66
C LEU A 129 -13.87 18.15 10.47
N GLY A 130 -12.64 17.65 10.65
CA GLY A 130 -12.31 16.47 11.46
C GLY A 130 -12.06 15.19 10.67
N CYS A 131 -11.61 15.29 9.41
CA CYS A 131 -11.31 14.11 8.60
C CYS A 131 -10.20 13.24 9.23
N LYS A 132 -10.52 11.96 9.48
CA LYS A 132 -9.61 10.96 10.07
C LYS A 132 -8.78 10.17 9.04
N GLY A 133 -8.85 10.56 7.77
CA GLY A 133 -8.04 9.95 6.70
C GLY A 133 -6.54 9.86 6.99
N PRO A 134 -5.91 10.85 7.66
CA PRO A 134 -4.48 10.79 8.00
C PRO A 134 -4.06 9.67 8.94
N GLU A 135 -4.99 9.10 9.69
CA GLU A 135 -4.73 8.05 10.69
C GLU A 135 -5.60 6.81 10.46
N THR A 136 -6.13 6.63 9.25
CA THR A 136 -7.02 5.52 8.89
C THR A 136 -6.52 4.79 7.65
N TRP A 137 -6.30 3.48 7.78
CA TRP A 137 -5.91 2.61 6.67
C TRP A 137 -7.13 2.10 5.91
N GLY A 138 -7.06 2.10 4.58
CA GLY A 138 -8.14 1.60 3.74
C GLY A 138 -8.11 2.12 2.30
N ASN A 139 -8.96 1.53 1.47
CA ASN A 139 -9.10 1.82 0.05
C ASN A 139 -10.35 2.64 -0.28
N CYS A 140 -10.89 3.40 0.68
CA CYS A 140 -12.13 4.15 0.50
C CYS A 140 -12.04 5.23 -0.60
N SER A 141 -10.88 5.85 -0.80
CA SER A 141 -10.69 6.87 -1.86
C SER A 141 -10.52 6.27 -3.24
N THR A 142 -10.02 5.03 -3.34
CA THR A 142 -9.75 4.36 -4.61
C THR A 142 -10.87 3.44 -5.06
N LEU A 143 -11.15 2.40 -4.28
CA LEU A 143 -12.18 1.42 -4.60
C LEU A 143 -13.58 2.01 -4.38
N GLN A 144 -13.68 2.98 -3.47
CA GLN A 144 -14.95 3.67 -3.19
C GLN A 144 -16.03 2.66 -2.76
N PHE A 145 -17.29 2.98 -3.01
CA PHE A 145 -18.43 2.14 -2.66
C PHE A 145 -19.44 2.08 -3.81
N CYS A 146 -20.17 0.96 -3.88
CA CYS A 146 -21.30 0.73 -4.80
C CYS A 146 -20.99 0.69 -6.30
N ASP A 147 -19.72 0.74 -6.72
CA ASP A 147 -19.28 0.56 -8.12
C ASP A 147 -19.90 1.54 -9.14
N VAL A 148 -20.43 2.68 -8.70
CA VAL A 148 -21.00 3.73 -9.56
C VAL A 148 -20.02 4.87 -9.87
N GLY A 149 -18.87 4.89 -9.22
CA GLY A 149 -17.84 5.93 -9.36
C GLY A 149 -18.17 7.23 -8.61
N GLY A 150 -17.16 7.80 -7.96
CA GLY A 150 -17.25 9.04 -7.19
C GLY A 150 -17.92 8.91 -5.80
N VAL A 151 -18.19 7.70 -5.31
CA VAL A 151 -19.01 7.50 -4.09
C VAL A 151 -18.19 7.00 -2.92
N TRP A 152 -17.79 7.92 -2.05
CA TRP A 152 -17.23 7.64 -0.73
C TRP A 152 -17.44 8.86 0.18
N PRO A 153 -17.34 8.75 1.52
CA PRO A 153 -17.78 9.81 2.44
C PRO A 153 -17.20 11.19 2.14
N VAL A 154 -15.91 11.28 1.83
CA VAL A 154 -15.25 12.56 1.54
C VAL A 154 -15.68 13.10 0.19
N ALA A 155 -15.87 12.28 -0.85
CA ALA A 155 -16.43 12.75 -2.12
C ALA A 155 -17.83 13.36 -1.95
N ILE A 156 -18.67 12.77 -1.09
CA ILE A 156 -20.01 13.28 -0.75
C ILE A 156 -19.97 14.51 0.18
N GLY A 157 -18.79 14.91 0.67
CA GLY A 157 -18.59 16.13 1.48
C GLY A 157 -18.50 15.89 2.99
N HIS A 158 -18.55 14.64 3.46
CA HIS A 158 -18.42 14.33 4.88
C HIS A 158 -17.00 13.85 5.24
N PRO A 159 -16.39 14.33 6.35
CA PRO A 159 -15.08 13.84 6.77
C PRO A 159 -15.09 12.33 7.02
N CYS A 160 -13.97 11.66 6.70
CA CYS A 160 -13.76 10.28 7.11
C CYS A 160 -13.84 10.18 8.64
N TYR A 161 -14.63 9.24 9.16
CA TYR A 161 -14.78 9.02 10.59
C TYR A 161 -13.76 8.03 11.19
N GLY A 162 -12.93 7.40 10.34
CA GLY A 162 -11.92 6.43 10.78
C GLY A 162 -12.51 5.11 11.27
N CYS A 163 -13.62 4.67 10.67
CA CYS A 163 -14.34 3.46 11.10
C CYS A 163 -13.56 2.15 10.89
N ASN A 164 -12.49 2.15 10.08
CA ASN A 164 -11.61 1.00 9.87
C ASN A 164 -10.57 0.83 10.97
N GLU A 165 -10.21 1.92 11.65
CA GLU A 165 -9.05 1.95 12.54
C GLU A 165 -9.46 1.94 14.01
N GLU A 166 -8.78 1.10 14.79
CA GLU A 166 -9.02 0.98 16.21
C GLU A 166 -8.53 2.22 16.96
N GLY A 167 -9.34 2.72 17.90
CA GLY A 167 -9.05 3.93 18.66
C GLY A 167 -9.37 5.24 17.93
N ILE A 168 -9.80 5.18 16.66
CA ILE A 168 -10.18 6.35 15.88
C ILE A 168 -11.71 6.45 15.81
N GLY A 169 -12.35 5.61 14.98
CA GLY A 169 -13.80 5.58 14.87
C GLY A 169 -14.47 5.12 16.17
N PHE A 170 -15.59 5.75 16.52
CA PHE A 170 -16.35 5.51 17.76
C PHE A 170 -15.61 5.87 19.06
N HIS A 171 -14.47 6.55 18.95
CA HIS A 171 -13.69 7.05 20.06
C HIS A 171 -13.45 8.55 19.92
N LYS A 172 -12.89 8.98 18.79
CA LYS A 172 -12.71 10.39 18.48
C LYS A 172 -14.04 11.02 18.06
N GLY A 173 -14.25 12.27 18.47
CA GLY A 173 -15.38 13.07 17.99
C GLY A 173 -15.31 13.29 16.48
N ILE A 174 -16.46 13.53 15.83
CA ILE A 174 -16.51 13.77 14.38
C ILE A 174 -15.58 14.93 14.01
N HIS A 175 -15.72 16.07 14.70
CA HIS A 175 -14.93 17.28 14.47
C HIS A 175 -13.57 17.33 15.17
N GLN A 176 -13.21 16.30 15.94
CA GLN A 176 -11.88 16.22 16.54
C GLN A 176 -10.84 16.05 15.43
N LEU A 177 -9.73 16.80 15.49
CA LEU A 177 -8.70 16.69 14.46
C LEU A 177 -7.92 15.37 14.57
N ALA A 178 -7.50 14.86 13.42
CA ALA A 178 -6.61 13.71 13.31
C ALA A 178 -5.16 14.12 13.56
N HIS A 179 -4.32 13.16 13.97
CA HIS A 179 -2.88 13.37 13.90
C HIS A 179 -2.41 13.21 12.46
N VAL A 180 -1.55 14.11 11.98
CA VAL A 180 -0.97 14.03 10.63
C VAL A 180 0.52 13.76 10.78
N GLU A 181 0.97 12.62 10.29
CA GLU A 181 2.39 12.24 10.31
C GLU A 181 3.20 13.10 9.34
N ASN A 182 2.70 13.30 8.10
CA ASN A 182 3.34 14.15 7.09
C ASN A 182 2.49 15.38 6.79
N GLN A 183 2.76 16.49 7.48
CA GLN A 183 2.00 17.74 7.32
C GLN A 183 2.27 18.44 5.97
N THR A 184 3.37 18.14 5.31
CA THR A 184 3.74 18.70 4.00
C THR A 184 4.31 17.60 3.11
N PRO A 185 4.10 17.66 1.78
CA PRO A 185 4.89 16.87 0.84
C PRO A 185 6.37 17.20 1.07
N ARG A 186 7.27 16.25 0.81
CA ARG A 186 8.71 16.53 0.87
C ARG A 186 8.99 17.74 -0.03
N SER A 187 9.27 18.89 0.59
CA SER A 187 9.46 20.18 -0.10
C SER A 187 10.78 20.25 -0.88
N GLU A 188 11.54 19.16 -0.89
CA GLU A 188 12.60 18.92 -1.86
C GLU A 188 11.94 18.61 -3.20
N LYS A 189 11.52 19.67 -3.90
CA LYS A 189 11.38 19.56 -5.35
C LYS A 189 12.78 19.25 -5.89
N PRO A 190 12.93 18.30 -6.84
CA PRO A 190 14.17 18.22 -7.60
C PRO A 190 14.47 19.62 -8.13
N ASP A 191 15.70 20.10 -7.92
CA ASP A 191 16.09 21.40 -8.46
C ASP A 191 15.88 21.35 -9.98
N VAL A 192 15.08 22.26 -10.52
CA VAL A 192 14.83 22.37 -11.97
C VAL A 192 16.09 22.73 -12.74
N ASN A 193 17.15 23.14 -12.04
CA ASN A 193 18.49 23.39 -12.56
C ASN A 193 19.42 22.19 -12.38
N MET A 194 18.95 21.09 -11.79
CA MET A 194 19.71 19.85 -11.70
C MET A 194 19.86 19.29 -13.12
N LYS A 195 20.99 19.60 -13.77
CA LYS A 195 21.35 19.00 -15.05
C LYS A 195 21.51 17.50 -14.85
N GLU A 196 20.54 16.71 -15.33
CA GLU A 196 20.76 15.29 -15.57
C GLU A 196 21.88 15.14 -16.62
N GLY A 197 22.94 14.45 -16.23
CA GLY A 197 24.15 14.33 -17.05
C GLY A 197 25.12 15.47 -16.79
N GLY A 198 26.12 15.19 -15.95
CA GLY A 198 27.31 16.02 -15.88
C GLY A 198 27.93 16.14 -17.27
N ASN A 199 28.39 17.33 -17.60
CA ASN A 199 29.19 17.65 -18.79
C ASN A 199 30.41 16.71 -18.83
N ILE A 200 30.24 15.56 -19.48
CA ILE A 200 31.34 14.63 -19.76
C ILE A 200 32.27 15.40 -20.68
N SER A 201 33.40 15.86 -20.12
CA SER A 201 34.37 16.64 -20.89
C SER A 201 34.83 15.80 -22.08
N ALA A 202 35.07 16.45 -23.22
CA ALA A 202 35.62 15.78 -24.39
C ALA A 202 36.91 15.00 -24.06
N GLY A 203 37.65 15.44 -23.03
CA GLY A 203 38.80 14.72 -22.48
C GLY A 203 38.44 13.39 -21.81
N ALA A 204 37.37 13.31 -21.02
CA ALA A 204 36.93 12.07 -20.40
C ALA A 204 36.42 11.05 -21.43
N VAL A 205 35.68 11.50 -22.46
CA VAL A 205 35.26 10.65 -23.58
C VAL A 205 36.47 10.20 -24.40
N GLY A 206 37.42 11.09 -24.67
CA GLY A 206 38.64 10.78 -25.41
C GLY A 206 39.54 9.76 -24.70
N LEU A 207 39.66 9.86 -23.37
CA LEU A 207 40.44 8.90 -22.59
C LEU A 207 39.78 7.51 -22.57
N LEU A 208 38.46 7.43 -22.34
CA LEU A 208 37.74 6.17 -22.35
C LEU A 208 37.73 5.54 -23.76
N GLY A 209 37.49 6.33 -24.80
CA GLY A 209 37.55 5.89 -26.18
C GLY A 209 38.96 5.42 -26.58
N GLY A 210 40.00 6.12 -26.14
CA GLY A 210 41.39 5.76 -26.40
C GLY A 210 41.80 4.43 -25.75
N VAL A 211 41.42 4.21 -24.48
CA VAL A 211 41.72 2.96 -23.77
C VAL A 211 41.00 1.77 -24.43
N VAL A 212 39.70 1.91 -24.75
CA VAL A 212 38.94 0.85 -25.41
C VAL A 212 39.50 0.55 -26.80
N GLY A 213 39.83 1.59 -27.58
CA GLY A 213 40.42 1.44 -28.91
C GLY A 213 41.77 0.71 -28.89
N LEU A 214 42.62 1.03 -27.90
CA LEU A 214 43.95 0.41 -27.77
C LEU A 214 43.84 -1.07 -27.36
N VAL A 215 43.00 -1.38 -26.37
CA VAL A 215 42.78 -2.77 -25.93
C VAL A 215 42.20 -3.63 -27.06
N ALA A 216 41.20 -3.12 -27.78
CA ALA A 216 40.62 -3.83 -28.92
C ALA A 216 41.63 -4.03 -30.05
N GLY A 217 42.44 -3.00 -30.38
CA GLY A 217 43.47 -3.07 -31.41
C GLY A 217 44.56 -4.10 -31.11
N VAL A 218 45.08 -4.12 -29.87
CA VAL A 218 46.10 -5.10 -29.43
C VAL A 218 45.52 -6.51 -29.46
N SER A 219 44.28 -6.69 -28.99
CA SER A 219 43.62 -8.00 -28.99
C SER A 219 43.44 -8.56 -30.40
N VAL A 220 43.00 -7.73 -31.35
CA VAL A 220 42.82 -8.15 -32.75
C VAL A 220 44.15 -8.49 -33.43
N MET A 221 45.21 -7.71 -33.18
CA MET A 221 46.53 -8.01 -33.74
C MET A 221 47.14 -9.28 -33.14
N ALA A 222 46.97 -9.52 -31.83
CA ALA A 222 47.42 -10.75 -31.19
C ALA A 222 46.73 -11.99 -31.78
N VAL A 223 45.40 -11.94 -31.99
CA VAL A 223 44.66 -13.04 -32.63
C VAL A 223 45.11 -13.25 -34.08
N ARG A 224 45.36 -12.17 -34.84
CA ARG A 224 45.88 -12.27 -36.21
C ARG A 224 47.27 -12.89 -36.25
N GLU A 225 48.15 -12.55 -35.32
CA GLU A 225 49.51 -13.09 -35.29
C GLU A 225 49.52 -14.57 -34.90
N LEU A 226 48.71 -14.97 -33.91
CA LEU A 226 48.50 -16.38 -33.56
C LEU A 226 47.98 -17.19 -34.77
N GLY A 227 47.05 -16.62 -35.54
CA GLY A 227 46.56 -17.25 -36.78
C GLY A 227 47.62 -17.37 -37.88
N ARG A 228 48.57 -16.42 -37.99
CA ARG A 228 49.69 -16.50 -38.94
C ARG A 228 50.73 -17.53 -38.50
N GLN A 229 51.02 -17.64 -37.21
CA GLN A 229 51.91 -18.67 -36.67
C GLN A 229 51.35 -20.08 -36.90
N GLN A 230 50.07 -20.29 -36.56
CA GLN A 230 49.42 -21.57 -36.78
C GLN A 230 49.34 -21.98 -38.26
N LYS A 231 49.30 -21.01 -39.19
CA LYS A 231 49.37 -21.27 -40.64
C LYS A 231 50.79 -21.61 -41.11
N LYS A 232 51.83 -21.03 -40.50
CA LYS A 232 53.24 -21.39 -40.76
C LYS A 232 53.55 -22.79 -40.22
N ASP A 233 53.13 -23.11 -39.00
CA ASP A 233 53.35 -24.42 -38.38
C ASP A 233 52.62 -25.55 -39.17
N ASN A 234 51.42 -25.27 -39.70
CA ASN A 234 50.70 -26.20 -40.58
C ASN A 234 51.30 -26.31 -41.99
N ALA A 235 52.10 -25.33 -42.43
CA ALA A 235 52.78 -25.38 -43.71
C ALA A 235 54.11 -26.14 -43.61
N ASP A 236 54.86 -25.99 -42.51
CA ASP A 236 56.09 -26.76 -42.23
C ASP A 236 55.80 -28.25 -42.00
N SER A 237 54.69 -28.59 -41.31
CA SER A 237 54.29 -29.99 -41.05
C SER A 237 53.71 -30.74 -42.27
N ARG A 238 53.58 -30.07 -43.42
CA ARG A 238 53.14 -30.66 -44.70
C ARG A 238 54.24 -30.69 -45.78
N GLY A 239 55.47 -30.33 -45.42
CA GLY A 239 56.64 -30.32 -46.30
C GLY A 239 57.73 -31.29 -45.87
N GLU A 240 57.40 -32.58 -45.76
CA GLU A 240 58.32 -33.73 -45.87
C GLU A 240 57.64 -34.84 -46.67
#